data_AF-A0A959MPC1-F1
#
_entry.id   AF-A0A959MPC1-F1
#
_cell.length_a   1.000
_cell.length_b   1.000
_cell.length_c   1.000
_cell.angle_alpha   90.00
_cell.angle_beta   90.00
_cell.angle_gamma   90.00
#
_symmetry.space_group_name_H-M   'P 1'
#
loop_
_entity.id
_entity.type
_entity.pdbx_description
1 polymer ?
#
loop_
_entity_poly.entity_id
_entity_poly.type
_entity_poly.pdbx_seq_one_letter_code
_entity_poly.pdbx_strand_id
1 'polypeptide(L)'
;MNDENYQTPFSGALLTSVFVGFVTSIICLLYNIIFREQSGFPYNDIINVSTLIFSVNLLFVVVGVIYYFFIGKKEKPELLFMIVFALLTALAIWGTGSAQRTDNPVFNAQFRELLTGVLIIIGVGIIAIPILYHNKKFKKAVL
;
A
#
# COMPACT_ATOMS: atom_id res chain seq x y z
N MET A 1 -27.77 -20.08 -12.79
CA MET A 1 -26.90 -19.35 -13.74
C MET A 1 -25.49 -19.54 -13.25
N ASN A 2 -24.70 -20.30 -13.99
CA ASN A 2 -23.25 -20.39 -13.74
C ASN A 2 -22.66 -19.04 -14.13
N ASP A 3 -22.37 -18.20 -13.16
CA ASP A 3 -21.49 -17.06 -13.35
C ASP A 3 -20.07 -17.63 -13.51
N GLU A 4 -19.79 -18.15 -14.70
CA GLU A 4 -18.43 -18.49 -15.11
C GLU A 4 -17.63 -17.20 -15.08
N ASN A 5 -16.79 -17.09 -14.05
CA ASN A 5 -15.96 -15.94 -13.78
C ASN A 5 -14.97 -15.78 -14.95
N TYR A 6 -15.35 -14.99 -15.96
CA TYR A 6 -14.55 -14.69 -17.17
C TYR A 6 -13.24 -13.96 -16.88
N GLN A 7 -12.94 -13.63 -15.61
CA GLN A 7 -11.71 -12.95 -15.27
C GLN A 7 -10.50 -13.88 -15.36
N THR A 8 -9.50 -13.42 -16.11
CA THR A 8 -8.17 -14.01 -16.09
C THR A 8 -7.53 -13.80 -14.70
N PRO A 9 -6.65 -14.71 -14.24
CA PRO A 9 -5.92 -14.54 -12.98
C PRO A 9 -5.14 -13.21 -12.92
N PHE A 10 -4.69 -12.72 -14.08
CA PHE A 10 -4.06 -11.41 -14.22
C PHE A 10 -5.04 -10.28 -13.90
N SER A 11 -6.21 -10.25 -14.56
CA SER A 11 -7.22 -9.22 -14.33
C SER A 11 -7.68 -9.20 -12.87
N GLY A 12 -7.92 -10.37 -12.28
CA GLY A 12 -8.33 -10.48 -10.88
C GLY A 12 -7.27 -9.95 -9.91
N ALA A 13 -5.98 -10.28 -10.14
CA ALA A 13 -4.88 -9.80 -9.31
C ALA A 13 -4.71 -8.28 -9.43
N LEU A 14 -4.79 -7.75 -10.65
CA LEU A 14 -4.68 -6.33 -10.93
C LEU A 14 -5.85 -5.55 -10.30
N LEU A 15 -7.10 -5.95 -10.55
CA LEU A 15 -8.28 -5.27 -10.02
C LEU A 15 -8.34 -5.31 -8.50
N THR A 16 -7.95 -6.43 -7.88
CA THR A 16 -7.86 -6.53 -6.42
C THR A 16 -6.81 -5.56 -5.90
N SER A 17 -5.60 -5.56 -6.47
CA SER A 17 -4.53 -4.66 -6.03
C SER A 17 -4.88 -3.19 -6.19
N VAL A 18 -5.50 -2.81 -7.32
CA VAL A 18 -5.92 -1.43 -7.59
C VAL A 18 -7.00 -1.00 -6.61
N PHE A 19 -8.01 -1.84 -6.36
CA PHE A 19 -9.04 -1.57 -5.37
C PHE A 19 -8.44 -1.34 -3.98
N VAL A 20 -7.51 -2.20 -3.57
CA VAL A 20 -6.81 -2.03 -2.29
C VAL A 20 -5.99 -0.75 -2.29
N GLY A 21 -5.29 -0.44 -3.38
CA GLY A 21 -4.55 0.81 -3.55
C GLY A 21 -5.42 2.07 -3.38
N PHE A 22 -6.63 2.05 -3.94
CA PHE A 22 -7.60 3.14 -3.74
C PHE A 22 -7.97 3.30 -2.26
N VAL A 23 -8.35 2.21 -1.58
CA VAL A 23 -8.69 2.25 -0.15
C VAL A 23 -7.50 2.70 0.69
N THR A 24 -6.32 2.15 0.43
CA THR A 24 -5.06 2.53 1.09
C THR A 24 -4.76 4.02 0.86
N SER A 25 -4.98 4.55 -0.35
CA SER A 25 -4.76 5.97 -0.63
C SER A 25 -5.66 6.87 0.21
N ILE A 26 -6.95 6.52 0.38
CA ILE A 26 -7.88 7.24 1.24
C ILE A 26 -7.40 7.22 2.69
N ILE A 27 -6.97 6.06 3.20
CA ILE A 27 -6.46 5.94 4.57
C ILE A 27 -5.17 6.77 4.76
N CYS A 28 -4.25 6.75 3.79
CA CYS A 28 -3.05 7.60 3.82
C CYS A 28 -3.38 9.10 3.84
N LEU A 29 -4.41 9.53 3.09
CA LEU A 29 -4.86 10.92 3.11
C LEU A 29 -5.44 11.30 4.47
N LEU A 30 -6.31 10.47 5.03
CA LEU A 30 -6.88 10.69 6.37
C LEU A 30 -5.78 10.79 7.42
N TYR A 31 -4.81 9.87 7.39
CA TYR A 31 -3.66 9.91 8.29
C TYR A 31 -2.84 11.19 8.10
N ASN A 32 -2.55 11.60 6.86
CA ASN A 32 -1.80 12.82 6.58
C ASN A 32 -2.52 14.09 7.10
N ILE A 33 -3.84 14.16 6.95
CA ILE A 33 -4.63 15.31 7.46
C ILE A 33 -4.56 15.36 8.99
N ILE A 34 -4.90 14.24 9.65
CA ILE A 34 -4.93 14.15 11.13
C ILE A 34 -3.54 14.44 11.71
N PHE A 35 -2.50 13.85 11.14
CA PHE A 35 -1.13 14.04 11.60
C PHE A 35 -0.70 15.51 11.51
N ARG A 36 -1.02 16.19 10.41
CA ARG A 36 -0.65 17.60 10.22
C ARG A 36 -1.41 18.55 11.13
N GLU A 37 -2.68 18.26 11.37
CA GLU A 37 -3.51 19.02 12.32
C GLU A 37 -2.94 18.94 13.75
N GLN A 38 -2.47 17.75 14.16
CA GLN A 38 -1.91 17.53 15.50
C GLN A 38 -0.47 18.05 15.65
N SER A 39 0.39 17.84 14.65
CA SER A 39 1.83 18.15 14.74
C SER A 39 2.19 19.56 14.31
N GLY A 40 1.31 20.25 13.57
CA GLY A 40 1.61 21.53 12.94
C GLY A 40 2.67 21.45 11.84
N PHE A 41 2.98 20.25 11.32
CA PHE A 41 4.06 20.04 10.35
C PHE A 41 3.80 20.82 9.04
N PRO A 42 4.65 21.81 8.68
CA PRO A 42 4.30 22.79 7.66
C PRO A 42 4.66 22.37 6.23
N TYR A 43 5.57 21.40 6.04
CA TYR A 43 6.11 21.07 4.72
C TYR A 43 5.20 20.14 3.92
N ASN A 44 4.85 20.52 2.69
CA ASN A 44 3.98 19.76 1.79
C ASN A 44 4.66 19.36 0.47
N ASP A 45 5.96 19.63 0.29
CA ASP A 45 6.58 19.51 -1.03
C ASP A 45 6.69 18.06 -1.51
N ILE A 46 6.82 17.10 -0.59
CA ILE A 46 6.99 15.68 -0.90
C ILE A 46 5.74 14.88 -0.56
N ILE A 47 5.32 14.92 0.71
CA ILE A 47 4.15 14.19 1.19
C ILE A 47 2.96 15.14 1.18
N ASN A 48 2.29 15.25 0.02
CA ASN A 48 1.03 15.97 -0.12
C ASN A 48 -0.06 15.06 -0.69
N VAL A 49 -1.28 15.60 -0.75
CA VAL A 49 -2.48 14.90 -1.24
C VAL A 49 -2.25 14.32 -2.64
N SER A 50 -1.71 15.12 -3.57
CA SER A 50 -1.48 14.69 -4.96
C SER A 50 -0.46 13.58 -5.06
N THR A 51 0.69 13.71 -4.39
CA THR A 51 1.75 12.70 -4.39
C THR A 51 1.27 11.41 -3.73
N LEU A 52 0.50 11.48 -2.64
CA LEU A 52 -0.05 10.31 -1.98
C LEU A 52 -1.03 9.56 -2.88
N ILE A 53 -2.01 10.25 -3.49
CA ILE A 53 -2.98 9.61 -4.38
C ILE A 53 -2.27 8.95 -5.56
N PHE A 54 -1.40 9.69 -6.24
CA PHE A 54 -0.74 9.19 -7.44
C PHE A 54 0.22 8.04 -7.13
N SER A 55 1.12 8.24 -6.15
CA SER A 55 2.18 7.27 -5.85
C SER A 55 1.64 5.98 -5.24
N VAL A 56 0.63 6.06 -4.35
CA VAL A 56 0.03 4.86 -3.76
C VAL A 56 -0.68 4.05 -4.85
N ASN A 57 -1.53 4.66 -5.67
CA ASN A 57 -2.24 3.90 -6.70
C ASN A 57 -1.28 3.31 -7.74
N LEU A 58 -0.27 4.08 -8.18
CA LEU A 58 0.76 3.58 -9.09
C LEU A 58 1.55 2.41 -8.50
N LEU A 59 1.94 2.51 -7.22
CA LEU A 59 2.59 1.42 -6.50
C LEU A 59 1.72 0.16 -6.48
N PHE A 60 0.42 0.30 -6.20
CA PHE A 60 -0.48 -0.86 -6.12
C PHE A 60 -0.73 -1.52 -7.49
N VAL A 61 -0.70 -0.77 -8.60
CA VAL A 61 -0.67 -1.34 -9.96
C VAL A 61 0.54 -2.25 -10.13
N VAL A 62 1.73 -1.77 -9.75
CA VAL A 62 2.98 -2.55 -9.83
C VAL A 62 2.91 -3.78 -8.93
N VAL A 63 2.39 -3.62 -7.71
CA VAL A 63 2.21 -4.73 -6.76
C VAL A 63 1.24 -5.77 -7.31
N GLY A 64 0.16 -5.38 -8.00
CA GLY A 64 -0.75 -6.31 -8.68
C GLY A 64 -0.07 -7.16 -9.74
N VAL A 65 0.77 -6.54 -10.56
CA VAL A 65 1.59 -7.25 -11.55
C VAL A 65 2.55 -8.22 -10.87
N ILE A 66 3.22 -7.79 -9.79
CA ILE A 66 4.11 -8.67 -9.01
C ILE A 66 3.31 -9.83 -8.42
N TYR A 67 2.15 -9.58 -7.81
CA TYR A 67 1.33 -10.61 -7.19
C TYR A 67 0.86 -11.66 -8.20
N TYR A 68 0.53 -11.26 -9.44
CA TYR A 68 0.22 -12.19 -10.53
C TYR A 68 1.35 -13.22 -10.77
N PHE A 69 2.62 -12.78 -10.78
CA PHE A 69 3.76 -13.70 -10.91
C PHE A 69 3.91 -14.66 -9.73
N PHE A 70 3.42 -14.30 -8.55
CA PHE A 70 3.43 -15.18 -7.39
C PHE A 70 2.35 -16.25 -7.50
N ILE A 71 1.12 -15.90 -7.93
CA ILE A 71 0.00 -16.85 -8.08
C ILE A 71 0.37 -18.07 -8.94
N GLY A 72 1.27 -17.93 -9.92
CA GLY A 72 1.73 -19.03 -10.77
C GLY A 72 2.67 -20.06 -10.11
N LYS A 73 3.09 -19.87 -8.85
CA LYS A 73 4.05 -20.75 -8.15
C LYS A 73 3.35 -21.82 -7.29
N LYS A 74 3.94 -23.02 -7.25
CA LYS A 74 3.29 -24.24 -6.73
C LYS A 74 3.15 -24.34 -5.21
N GLU A 75 3.98 -23.65 -4.41
CA GLU A 75 3.94 -23.79 -2.95
C GLU A 75 3.61 -22.46 -2.28
N LYS A 76 2.38 -22.36 -1.74
CA LYS A 76 1.87 -21.27 -0.88
C LYS A 76 2.31 -19.85 -1.33
N PRO A 77 1.94 -19.44 -2.55
CA PRO A 77 2.42 -18.18 -3.14
C PRO A 77 2.02 -16.94 -2.33
N GLU A 78 0.87 -16.99 -1.66
CA GLU A 78 0.36 -15.94 -0.78
C GLU A 78 1.26 -15.71 0.43
N LEU A 79 1.69 -16.79 1.09
CA LEU A 79 2.55 -16.70 2.27
C LEU A 79 3.90 -16.11 1.90
N LEU A 80 4.47 -16.56 0.78
CA LEU A 80 5.74 -16.06 0.27
C LEU A 80 5.64 -14.57 -0.08
N PHE A 81 4.55 -14.16 -0.74
CA PHE A 81 4.26 -12.76 -1.04
C PHE A 81 4.17 -11.91 0.24
N MET A 82 3.37 -12.34 1.23
CA MET A 82 3.19 -11.61 2.48
C MET A 82 4.51 -11.48 3.25
N ILE A 83 5.31 -12.53 3.34
CA ILE A 83 6.61 -12.49 4.03
C ILE A 83 7.57 -11.53 3.33
N VAL A 84 7.71 -11.63 2.01
CA VAL A 84 8.61 -10.75 1.24
C VAL A 84 8.22 -9.29 1.41
N PHE A 85 6.93 -8.95 1.24
CA PHE A 85 6.49 -7.57 1.37
C PHE A 85 6.44 -7.06 2.81
N ALA A 86 6.23 -7.92 3.80
CA ALA A 86 6.38 -7.56 5.22
C ALA A 86 7.84 -7.20 5.53
N LEU A 87 8.81 -7.98 5.05
CA LEU A 87 10.23 -7.69 5.19
C LEU A 87 10.61 -6.40 4.46
N LEU A 88 10.16 -6.20 3.22
CA LEU A 88 10.40 -4.96 2.48
C LEU A 88 9.80 -3.74 3.20
N THR A 89 8.61 -3.87 3.76
CA THR A 89 7.98 -2.80 4.55
C THR A 89 8.79 -2.50 5.81
N ALA A 90 9.24 -3.53 6.54
CA ALA A 90 10.08 -3.36 7.72
C ALA A 90 11.42 -2.69 7.39
N LEU A 91 12.06 -3.08 6.28
CA LEU A 91 13.27 -2.43 5.78
C LEU A 91 13.03 -0.97 5.38
N ALA A 92 11.90 -0.68 4.73
CA ALA A 92 11.53 0.69 4.37
C ALA A 92 11.28 1.57 5.60
N ILE A 93 10.60 1.02 6.62
CA ILE A 93 10.39 1.68 7.91
C ILE A 93 11.73 1.93 8.61
N TRP A 94 12.62 0.95 8.64
CA TRP A 94 13.94 1.14 9.23
C TRP A 94 14.74 2.23 8.51
N GLY A 95 14.63 2.30 7.18
CA GLY A 95 15.23 3.34 6.35
C GLY A 95 14.69 4.76 6.60
N THR A 96 13.51 4.93 7.21
CA THR A 96 13.03 6.28 7.56
C THR A 96 13.88 6.91 8.66
N GLY A 97 14.48 6.10 9.53
CA GLY A 97 15.32 6.57 10.64
C GLY A 97 16.57 7.36 10.22
N SER A 98 17.01 7.24 8.96
CA SER A 98 18.13 8.02 8.41
C SER A 98 17.69 9.24 7.59
N ALA A 99 16.38 9.43 7.36
CA ALA A 99 15.89 10.51 6.51
C ALA A 99 16.12 11.88 7.15
N GLN A 100 16.89 12.76 6.51
CA GLN A 100 17.04 14.17 6.89
C GLN A 100 16.56 15.05 5.74
N ARG A 101 15.72 16.03 6.04
CA ARG A 101 15.08 16.91 5.05
C ARG A 101 15.36 18.37 5.27
N THR A 102 15.60 18.77 6.52
CA THR A 102 15.88 20.14 6.90
C THR A 102 17.00 20.18 7.93
N ASP A 103 17.55 21.36 8.19
CA ASP A 103 18.51 21.54 9.28
C ASP A 103 17.82 21.53 10.66
N ASN A 104 16.48 21.62 10.70
CA ASN A 104 15.71 21.59 11.93
C ASN A 104 15.42 20.13 12.36
N PRO A 105 15.92 19.69 13.53
CA PRO A 105 15.72 18.33 14.01
C PRO A 105 14.26 18.00 14.31
N VAL A 106 13.44 18.97 14.72
CA VAL A 106 12.01 18.78 15.02
C VAL A 106 11.23 18.43 13.77
N PHE A 107 11.46 19.16 12.68
CA PHE A 107 10.79 18.91 11.41
C PHE A 107 11.24 17.59 10.77
N ASN A 108 12.51 17.20 10.96
CA ASN A 108 12.97 15.88 10.55
C ASN A 108 12.27 14.76 11.33
N ALA A 109 12.09 14.90 12.64
CA ALA A 109 11.37 13.91 13.45
C ALA A 109 9.91 13.76 12.99
N GLN A 110 9.20 14.87 12.81
CA GLN A 110 7.82 14.88 12.32
C GLN A 110 7.68 14.26 10.91
N PHE A 111 8.63 14.57 10.01
CA PHE A 111 8.66 13.96 8.67
C PHE A 111 8.85 12.44 8.74
N ARG A 112 9.75 11.95 9.59
CA ARG A 112 9.99 10.51 9.76
C ARG A 112 8.77 9.79 10.31
N GLU A 113 8.08 10.42 11.26
CA GLU A 113 6.87 9.86 11.85
C GLU A 113 5.74 9.77 10.80
N LEU A 114 5.48 10.85 10.06
CA LEU A 114 4.52 10.87 8.96
C LEU A 114 4.87 9.81 7.90
N LEU A 115 6.13 9.75 7.47
CA LEU A 115 6.58 8.78 6.47
C LEU A 115 6.42 7.34 6.98
N THR A 116 6.75 7.10 8.24
CA THR A 116 6.61 5.77 8.86
C THR A 116 5.15 5.34 8.89
N GLY A 117 4.22 6.21 9.30
CA GLY A 117 2.80 5.90 9.30
C GLY A 117 2.25 5.59 7.90
N VAL A 118 2.65 6.37 6.89
CA VAL A 118 2.28 6.10 5.48
C VAL A 118 2.80 4.74 5.02
N LEU A 119 4.06 4.40 5.34
CA LEU A 119 4.63 3.09 4.98
C LEU A 119 3.93 1.92 5.67
N ILE A 120 3.53 2.08 6.93
CA ILE A 120 2.74 1.06 7.65
C ILE A 120 1.40 0.84 6.95
N ILE A 121 0.68 1.91 6.61
CA ILE A 121 -0.62 1.83 5.92
C ILE A 121 -0.48 1.14 4.56
N ILE A 122 0.56 1.48 3.78
CA ILE A 122 0.88 0.83 2.51
C ILE A 122 1.17 -0.65 2.71
N GLY A 123 2.04 -1.00 3.66
CA GLY A 123 2.41 -2.40 3.94
C GLY A 123 1.21 -3.26 4.34
N VAL A 124 0.34 -2.75 5.21
CA VAL A 124 -0.92 -3.42 5.57
C VAL A 124 -1.82 -3.59 4.35
N GLY A 125 -1.94 -2.57 3.50
CA GLY A 125 -2.66 -2.66 2.24
C GLY A 125 -2.12 -3.78 1.34
N ILE A 126 -0.80 -3.85 1.14
CA ILE A 126 -0.19 -4.90 0.32
C ILE A 126 -0.50 -6.30 0.87
N ILE A 127 -0.44 -6.50 2.19
CA ILE A 127 -0.77 -7.78 2.83
C ILE A 127 -2.26 -8.15 2.65
N ALA A 128 -3.15 -7.16 2.53
CA ALA A 128 -4.57 -7.40 2.29
C ALA A 128 -4.89 -7.96 0.89
N ILE A 129 -4.00 -7.77 -0.10
CA ILE A 129 -4.21 -8.21 -1.49
C ILE A 129 -4.48 -9.73 -1.59
N PRO A 130 -3.59 -10.63 -1.13
CA PRO A 130 -3.85 -12.07 -1.22
C PRO A 130 -5.11 -12.50 -0.46
N ILE A 131 -5.39 -11.85 0.67
CA ILE A 131 -6.57 -12.15 1.51
C ILE A 131 -7.87 -11.81 0.75
N LEU A 132 -7.92 -10.63 0.13
CA LEU A 132 -9.09 -10.17 -0.64
C LEU A 132 -9.22 -10.92 -1.96
N TYR A 133 -8.11 -11.23 -2.62
CA TYR A 133 -8.11 -12.00 -3.87
C TYR A 133 -8.75 -13.38 -3.72
N HIS A 134 -8.65 -14.02 -2.56
CA HIS A 134 -9.28 -15.33 -2.29
C HIS A 134 -10.68 -15.23 -1.67
N ASN A 135 -11.15 -14.04 -1.30
CA ASN A 135 -12.43 -13.86 -0.65
C ASN A 135 -13.61 -13.91 -1.64
N LYS A 136 -14.46 -14.93 -1.53
CA LYS A 136 -15.62 -15.15 -2.40
C LYS A 136 -16.61 -13.98 -2.43
N LYS A 137 -16.82 -13.28 -1.29
CA LYS A 137 -17.71 -12.11 -1.22
C LYS A 137 -17.11 -10.93 -1.97
N PHE A 138 -15.80 -10.73 -1.82
CA PHE A 138 -15.07 -9.68 -2.54
C PHE A 138 -15.14 -9.92 -4.05
N LYS A 139 -14.88 -11.16 -4.51
CA LYS A 139 -14.99 -11.51 -5.93
C LYS A 139 -16.35 -11.12 -6.48
N LYS A 140 -17.46 -11.48 -5.81
CA LYS A 140 -18.81 -11.15 -6.30
C LYS A 140 -19.12 -9.65 -6.34
N ALA A 141 -18.49 -8.84 -5.50
CA ALA A 141 -18.80 -7.42 -5.35
C ALA A 141 -17.92 -6.50 -6.20
N VAL A 142 -16.69 -6.92 -6.52
CA VAL A 142 -15.65 -6.06 -7.11
C VAL A 142 -15.05 -6.65 -8.39
N LEU A 143 -15.14 -7.98 -8.59
CA LEU A 143 -14.55 -8.69 -9.74
C LEU A 143 -15.65 -9.21 -10.68
#